data_AF-A0A931X6W1-F1
#
_entry.id   AF-A0A931X6W1-F1
#
_cell.length_a   1.000
_cell.length_b   1.000
_cell.length_c   1.000
_cell.angle_alpha   90.00
_cell.angle_beta   90.00
_cell.angle_gamma   90.00
#
_symmetry.space_group_name_H-M   'P 1'
#
loop_
_entity.id
_entity.type
_entity.pdbx_description
1 polymer ?
#
loop_
_entity_poly.entity_id
_entity_poly.type
_entity_poly.pdbx_seq_one_letter_code
_entity_poly.pdbx_strand_id
1 'polypeptide(L)'
;MTTRTLVPLEEYLGTSYESDREYVDGEVVERSLPTYQHGRAVSELSDAITRLREQHRLFPAVEVRLPVSPSRMRVPDLSVFADREPAERIPSMPPLAVIEVLAPDDSLADLLTKFDEYRAWGVSYVWLVDPERHRFHRYDGANLIQVEAIELPDRGLRIVASQLFG
;
A
#
# COMPACT_ATOMS: atom_id res chain seq x y z
N MET A 1 -6.45 20.36 -24.92
CA MET A 1 -7.30 19.91 -23.81
C MET A 1 -7.51 18.42 -24.00
N THR A 2 -6.90 17.60 -23.15
CA THR A 2 -7.08 16.15 -23.20
C THR A 2 -8.42 15.85 -22.53
N THR A 3 -9.39 15.32 -23.28
CA THR A 3 -10.68 14.91 -22.71
C THR A 3 -10.42 13.74 -21.78
N ARG A 4 -10.61 13.94 -20.47
CA ARG A 4 -10.58 12.87 -19.48
C ARG A 4 -11.84 12.01 -19.66
N THR A 5 -11.64 10.73 -19.93
CA THR A 5 -12.74 9.75 -19.99
C THR A 5 -13.13 9.38 -18.57
N LEU A 6 -14.36 9.70 -18.18
CA LEU A 6 -14.92 9.29 -16.90
C LEU A 6 -15.52 7.88 -17.06
N VAL A 7 -15.09 6.97 -16.19
CA VAL A 7 -15.51 5.57 -16.12
C VAL A 7 -16.37 5.40 -14.86
N PRO A 8 -17.59 4.84 -14.96
CA PRO A 8 -18.38 4.48 -13.78
C PRO A 8 -17.66 3.47 -12.87
N LEU A 9 -17.86 3.56 -11.56
CA LEU A 9 -17.21 2.65 -10.61
C LEU A 9 -17.57 1.18 -10.88
N GLU A 10 -18.83 0.88 -11.25
CA GLU A 10 -19.22 -0.50 -11.56
C GLU A 10 -18.49 -1.04 -12.80
N GLU A 11 -18.21 -0.18 -13.77
CA GLU A 11 -17.44 -0.55 -14.97
C GLU A 11 -15.99 -0.84 -14.62
N TYR A 12 -15.35 0.00 -13.79
CA TYR A 12 -14.01 -0.27 -13.27
C TYR A 12 -13.95 -1.61 -12.52
N LEU A 13 -14.91 -1.88 -11.63
CA LEU A 13 -14.96 -3.13 -10.85
C LEU A 13 -15.28 -4.37 -11.71
N GLY A 14 -16.00 -4.19 -12.83
CA GLY A 14 -16.36 -5.25 -13.77
C GLY A 14 -15.31 -5.53 -14.85
N THR A 15 -14.28 -4.69 -14.96
CA THR A 15 -13.26 -4.80 -16.00
C THR A 15 -12.06 -5.60 -15.52
N SER A 16 -11.60 -6.55 -16.34
CA SER A 16 -10.32 -7.22 -16.14
C SER A 16 -9.23 -6.42 -16.86
N TYR A 17 -8.25 -5.94 -16.12
CA TYR A 17 -7.08 -5.25 -16.66
C TYR A 17 -5.89 -6.21 -16.74
N GLU A 18 -5.00 -6.01 -17.70
CA GLU A 18 -3.75 -6.81 -17.80
C GLU A 18 -2.80 -6.53 -16.61
N SER A 19 -2.85 -5.32 -16.05
CA SER A 19 -2.13 -4.90 -14.85
C SER A 19 -3.07 -4.13 -13.94
N ASP A 20 -2.85 -4.19 -12.63
CA ASP A 20 -3.72 -3.52 -11.67
C ASP A 20 -3.77 -2.01 -11.88
N ARG A 21 -4.98 -1.46 -11.73
CA ARG A 21 -5.29 -0.04 -11.91
C ARG A 21 -5.95 0.52 -10.66
N GLU A 22 -5.67 1.78 -10.38
CA GLU A 22 -6.39 2.55 -9.36
C GLU A 22 -7.59 3.27 -9.98
N TYR A 23 -8.53 3.70 -9.14
CA TYR A 23 -9.69 4.48 -9.56
C TYR A 23 -9.74 5.78 -8.76
N VAL A 24 -9.75 6.93 -9.44
CA VAL A 24 -9.70 8.25 -8.81
C VAL A 24 -10.76 9.15 -9.45
N ASP A 25 -11.89 9.33 -8.78
CA ASP A 25 -12.96 10.26 -9.16
C ASP A 25 -13.45 10.09 -10.61
N GLY A 26 -13.62 8.85 -11.05
CA GLY A 26 -14.03 8.54 -12.42
C GLY A 26 -12.87 8.21 -13.35
N GLU A 27 -11.62 8.42 -12.96
CA GLU A 27 -10.47 8.11 -13.80
C GLU A 27 -9.87 6.74 -13.43
N VAL A 28 -9.59 5.91 -14.43
CA VAL A 28 -8.79 4.68 -14.26
C VAL A 28 -7.32 5.06 -14.41
N VAL A 29 -6.57 4.92 -13.33
CA VAL A 29 -5.17 5.35 -13.24
C VAL A 29 -4.24 4.15 -13.34
N GLU A 30 -3.28 4.25 -14.25
CA GLU A 30 -2.22 3.27 -14.42
C GLU A 30 -1.24 3.31 -13.24
N ARG A 31 -0.86 2.14 -12.72
CA ARG A 31 0.25 2.02 -11.76
C ARG A 31 1.58 1.93 -12.50
N SER A 32 2.63 2.41 -11.86
CA SER A 32 4.02 2.23 -12.31
C SER A 32 4.34 0.74 -12.46
N LEU A 33 5.12 0.40 -13.49
CA LEU A 33 5.56 -0.98 -13.68
C LEU A 33 6.61 -1.34 -12.63
N PRO A 34 6.45 -2.43 -11.86
CA PRO A 34 7.39 -2.77 -10.81
C PRO A 34 8.73 -3.21 -11.41
N THR A 35 9.83 -2.80 -10.77
CA THR A 35 11.16 -3.37 -11.03
C THR A 35 11.35 -4.68 -10.29
N TYR A 36 12.40 -5.43 -10.61
CA TYR A 36 12.76 -6.62 -9.83
C TYR A 36 13.00 -6.29 -8.34
N GLN A 37 13.66 -5.17 -8.05
CA GLN A 37 13.94 -4.75 -6.66
C GLN A 37 12.66 -4.37 -5.91
N HIS A 38 11.72 -3.70 -6.59
CA HIS A 38 10.38 -3.42 -6.06
C HIS A 38 9.66 -4.72 -5.68
N GLY A 39 9.50 -5.64 -6.65
CA GLY A 39 8.81 -6.91 -6.42
C GLY A 39 9.47 -7.77 -5.34
N ARG A 40 10.81 -7.81 -5.30
CA ARG A 40 11.56 -8.51 -4.25
C ARG A 40 11.27 -7.93 -2.87
N ALA A 41 11.33 -6.60 -2.73
CA ALA A 41 11.06 -5.94 -1.45
C ALA A 41 9.63 -6.18 -0.96
N VAL A 42 8.63 -6.12 -1.85
CA VAL A 42 7.23 -6.45 -1.52
C VAL A 42 7.11 -7.89 -1.03
N SER A 43 7.76 -8.85 -1.70
CA SER A 43 7.77 -10.27 -1.29
C SER A 43 8.41 -10.46 0.09
N GLU A 44 9.59 -9.88 0.31
CA GLU A 44 10.32 -10.03 1.58
C GLU A 44 9.56 -9.40 2.75
N LEU A 45 8.92 -8.26 2.54
CA LEU A 45 8.03 -7.61 3.51
C LEU A 45 6.84 -8.50 3.86
N SER A 46 6.14 -9.01 2.84
CA SER A 46 5.00 -9.90 3.00
C SER A 46 5.38 -11.16 3.78
N ASP A 47 6.53 -11.77 3.44
CA ASP A 47 7.05 -12.95 4.13
C ASP A 47 7.43 -12.66 5.59
N ALA A 48 8.09 -11.52 5.84
CA ALA A 48 8.46 -11.11 7.20
C ALA A 48 7.23 -10.92 8.09
N ILE A 49 6.17 -10.30 7.57
CA ILE A 49 4.91 -10.10 8.30
C ILE A 49 4.15 -11.43 8.44
N THR A 50 4.15 -12.28 7.41
CA THR A 50 3.48 -13.59 7.44
C THR A 50 4.07 -14.50 8.53
N ARG A 51 5.39 -14.50 8.73
CA ARG A 51 6.04 -15.24 9.82
C ARG A 51 5.56 -14.82 11.21
N LEU A 52 5.02 -13.60 11.33
CA LEU A 52 4.53 -12.99 12.56
C LEU A 52 3.00 -13.07 12.71
N ARG A 53 2.29 -13.65 11.72
CA ARG A 53 0.81 -13.74 11.67
C ARG A 53 0.20 -14.31 12.94
N GLU A 54 0.62 -15.49 13.36
CA GLU A 54 -0.01 -16.19 14.51
C GLU A 54 0.25 -15.48 15.83
N GLN A 55 1.47 -14.97 16.02
CA GLN A 55 1.87 -14.29 17.26
C GLN A 55 1.19 -12.92 17.41
N HIS A 56 0.99 -12.21 16.30
CA HIS A 56 0.56 -10.80 16.32
C HIS A 56 -0.82 -10.55 15.71
N ARG A 57 -1.48 -11.60 15.21
CA ARG A 57 -2.77 -11.56 14.49
C ARG A 57 -2.74 -10.59 13.32
N LEU A 58 -1.70 -10.73 12.49
CA LEU A 58 -1.46 -9.90 11.31
C LEU A 58 -1.71 -10.70 10.03
N PHE A 59 -2.37 -10.08 9.06
CA PHE A 59 -2.76 -10.71 7.81
C PHE A 59 -2.28 -9.82 6.65
N PRO A 60 -1.08 -10.07 6.10
CA PRO A 60 -0.58 -9.32 4.96
C PRO A 60 -1.30 -9.74 3.67
N ALA A 61 -1.56 -8.77 2.79
CA ALA A 61 -2.10 -9.02 1.46
C ALA A 61 -1.50 -8.02 0.46
N VAL A 62 -0.98 -8.54 -0.64
CA VAL A 62 -0.34 -7.75 -1.71
C VAL A 62 -1.39 -7.30 -2.72
N GLU A 63 -1.23 -6.09 -3.26
CA GLU A 63 -2.00 -5.56 -4.40
C GLU A 63 -3.53 -5.67 -4.24
N VAL A 64 -4.03 -5.42 -3.03
CA VAL A 64 -5.47 -5.47 -2.74
C VAL A 64 -6.13 -4.12 -3.06
N ARG A 65 -7.27 -4.14 -3.76
CA ARG A 65 -8.11 -2.95 -3.95
C ARG A 65 -8.75 -2.52 -2.62
N LEU A 66 -8.57 -1.26 -2.26
CA LEU A 66 -9.10 -0.65 -1.04
C LEU A 66 -10.00 0.55 -1.38
N PRO A 67 -11.25 0.59 -0.89
CA PRO A 67 -12.19 1.70 -1.12
C PRO A 67 -11.92 2.85 -0.15
N VAL A 68 -10.84 3.60 -0.38
CA VAL A 68 -10.40 4.68 0.52
C VAL A 68 -11.40 5.84 0.60
N SER A 69 -12.31 5.96 -0.38
CA SER A 69 -13.49 6.84 -0.33
C SER A 69 -14.58 6.32 -1.30
N PRO A 70 -15.81 6.87 -1.27
CA PRO A 70 -16.88 6.46 -2.20
C PRO A 70 -16.54 6.58 -3.70
N SER A 71 -15.59 7.45 -4.06
CA SER A 71 -15.16 7.69 -5.45
C SER A 71 -13.72 7.30 -5.72
N ARG A 72 -13.02 6.65 -4.78
CA ARG A 72 -11.60 6.30 -4.93
C ARG A 72 -11.28 4.88 -4.47
N MET A 73 -10.61 4.13 -5.35
CA MET A 73 -10.05 2.81 -5.07
C MET A 73 -8.54 2.87 -5.26
N ARG A 74 -7.79 2.54 -4.20
CA ARG A 74 -6.33 2.47 -4.26
C ARG A 74 -5.85 1.03 -4.17
N VAL A 75 -4.67 0.77 -4.73
CA VAL A 75 -4.05 -0.55 -4.72
C VAL A 75 -2.65 -0.39 -4.15
N PRO A 76 -2.49 -0.41 -2.82
CA PRO A 76 -1.17 -0.39 -2.22
C PRO A 76 -0.39 -1.67 -2.54
N ASP A 77 0.93 -1.56 -2.56
CA ASP A 77 1.80 -2.71 -2.76
C ASP A 77 1.61 -3.78 -1.68
N LEU A 78 1.48 -3.35 -0.41
CA LEU A 78 1.21 -4.26 0.71
C LEU A 78 0.27 -3.63 1.74
N SER A 79 -0.80 -4.35 2.05
CA SER A 79 -1.73 -4.06 3.15
C SER A 79 -1.54 -5.05 4.29
N VAL A 80 -1.62 -4.56 5.53
CA VAL A 80 -1.54 -5.42 6.73
C VAL A 80 -2.80 -5.24 7.57
N PHE A 81 -3.67 -6.24 7.57
CA PHE A 81 -4.85 -6.27 8.43
C PHE A 81 -4.50 -6.84 9.79
N ALA A 82 -5.23 -6.41 10.82
CA ALA A 82 -5.02 -6.86 12.19
C ALA A 82 -6.29 -7.44 12.79
N ASP A 83 -6.12 -8.36 13.75
CA ASP A 83 -7.15 -9.05 14.54
C ASP A 83 -8.05 -10.01 13.74
N ARG A 84 -8.48 -9.64 12.54
CA ARG A 84 -9.27 -10.49 11.65
C ARG A 84 -8.75 -10.42 10.22
N GLU A 85 -8.69 -11.57 9.58
CA GLU A 85 -8.47 -11.67 8.13
C GLU A 85 -9.74 -11.20 7.40
N PRO A 86 -9.63 -10.32 6.39
CA PRO A 86 -10.78 -9.94 5.59
C PRO A 86 -11.41 -11.14 4.88
N ALA A 87 -12.74 -11.25 4.94
CA ALA A 87 -13.51 -12.27 4.20
C ALA A 87 -14.09 -11.74 2.88
N GLU A 88 -14.16 -10.41 2.73
CA GLU A 88 -14.66 -9.72 1.54
C GLU A 88 -13.61 -9.75 0.43
N ARG A 89 -14.07 -9.82 -0.84
CA ARG A 89 -13.16 -9.71 -2.00
C ARG A 89 -12.46 -8.36 -2.08
N ILE A 90 -13.15 -7.30 -1.64
CA ILE A 90 -12.66 -5.94 -1.53
C ILE A 90 -12.93 -5.55 -0.07
N PRO A 91 -11.91 -5.52 0.80
CA PRO A 91 -12.11 -5.20 2.20
C PRO A 91 -12.67 -3.78 2.39
N SER A 92 -13.83 -3.67 3.05
CA SER A 92 -14.46 -2.39 3.37
C SER A 92 -13.88 -1.69 4.61
N MET A 93 -13.01 -2.39 5.36
CA MET A 93 -12.34 -1.86 6.54
C MET A 93 -10.90 -1.43 6.22
N PRO A 94 -10.38 -0.36 6.86
CA PRO A 94 -8.98 0.01 6.71
C PRO A 94 -8.06 -1.07 7.28
N PRO A 95 -6.96 -1.41 6.58
CA PRO A 95 -5.89 -2.19 7.19
C PRO A 95 -5.25 -1.40 8.35
N LEU A 96 -4.58 -2.11 9.25
CA LEU A 96 -3.78 -1.48 10.30
C LEU A 96 -2.64 -0.67 9.68
N ALA A 97 -2.00 -1.22 8.65
CA ALA A 97 -0.92 -0.58 7.94
C ALA A 97 -1.01 -0.73 6.42
N VAL A 98 -0.50 0.28 5.72
CA VAL A 98 -0.19 0.25 4.29
C VAL A 98 1.31 0.51 4.11
N ILE A 99 1.93 -0.24 3.22
CA ILE A 99 3.33 -0.08 2.84
C ILE A 99 3.37 0.07 1.32
N GLU A 100 3.83 1.23 0.84
CA GLU A 100 4.15 1.45 -0.57
C GLU A 100 5.67 1.30 -0.76
N VAL A 101 6.07 0.69 -1.87
CA VAL A 101 7.46 0.50 -2.25
C VAL A 101 7.72 1.38 -3.47
N LEU A 102 8.72 2.25 -3.38
CA LEU A 102 9.03 3.22 -4.43
C LEU A 102 9.45 2.51 -5.72
N ALA A 103 8.76 2.81 -6.82
CA ALA A 103 9.18 2.49 -8.17
C ALA A 103 9.89 3.69 -8.84
N PRO A 104 10.73 3.48 -9.87
CA PRO A 104 11.51 4.55 -10.49
C PRO A 104 10.69 5.72 -11.04
N ASP A 105 9.50 5.44 -11.56
CA ASP A 105 8.63 6.43 -12.21
C ASP A 105 7.58 7.03 -11.25
N ASP A 106 7.64 6.70 -9.96
CA ASP A 106 6.69 7.20 -8.98
C ASP A 106 6.90 8.69 -8.71
N SER A 107 5.80 9.43 -8.79
CA SER A 107 5.71 10.82 -8.34
C SER A 107 5.54 10.87 -6.83
N LEU A 108 6.47 11.56 -6.15
CA LEU A 108 6.36 11.78 -4.71
C LEU A 108 5.06 12.52 -4.32
N ALA A 109 4.60 13.44 -5.17
CA ALA A 109 3.37 14.19 -4.91
C ALA A 109 2.13 13.27 -4.96
N ASP A 110 2.10 12.31 -5.89
CA ASP A 110 1.00 11.35 -5.99
C ASP A 110 1.04 10.35 -4.83
N LEU A 111 2.23 9.91 -4.42
CA LEU A 111 2.40 9.08 -3.22
C LEU A 111 1.92 9.79 -1.94
N LEU A 112 2.29 11.06 -1.74
CA LEU A 112 1.82 11.84 -0.58
C LEU A 112 0.29 11.98 -0.60
N THR A 113 -0.31 12.21 -1.78
CA THR A 113 -1.77 12.25 -1.94
C THR A 113 -2.40 10.91 -1.54
N LYS A 114 -1.85 9.78 -1.99
CA LYS A 114 -2.30 8.44 -1.57
C LYS A 114 -2.16 8.25 -0.05
N PHE A 115 -1.06 8.70 0.55
CA PHE A 115 -0.85 8.59 1.98
C PHE A 115 -1.88 9.37 2.80
N ASP A 116 -2.24 10.57 2.35
CA ASP A 116 -3.33 11.35 2.95
C ASP A 116 -4.68 10.63 2.86
N GLU A 117 -4.98 10.02 1.71
CA GLU A 117 -6.21 9.23 1.54
C GLU A 117 -6.24 8.01 2.47
N TYR A 118 -5.14 7.27 2.58
CA TYR A 118 -5.04 6.14 3.51
C TYR A 118 -5.26 6.58 4.95
N ARG A 119 -4.64 7.71 5.36
CA ARG A 119 -4.81 8.30 6.69
C ARG A 119 -6.25 8.73 6.94
N ALA A 120 -6.86 9.42 5.97
CA ALA A 120 -8.24 9.88 6.06
C ALA A 120 -9.24 8.72 6.15
N TRP A 121 -8.94 7.59 5.50
CA TRP A 121 -9.74 6.37 5.57
C TRP A 121 -9.59 5.61 6.91
N GLY A 122 -8.51 5.89 7.67
CA GLY A 122 -8.29 5.34 9.00
C GLY A 122 -7.10 4.37 9.11
N VAL A 123 -6.23 4.28 8.09
CA VAL A 123 -4.99 3.51 8.17
C VAL A 123 -4.08 4.14 9.23
N SER A 124 -3.69 3.35 10.22
CA SER A 124 -2.93 3.85 11.38
C SER A 124 -1.44 4.03 11.07
N TYR A 125 -0.90 3.19 10.19
CA TYR A 125 0.52 3.19 9.84
C TYR A 125 0.69 3.21 8.33
N VAL A 126 1.33 4.25 7.81
CA VAL A 126 1.61 4.38 6.37
C VAL A 126 3.11 4.51 6.21
N TRP A 127 3.69 3.61 5.42
CA TRP A 127 5.13 3.48 5.21
C TRP A 127 5.49 3.61 3.74
N LEU A 128 6.65 4.22 3.48
CA LEU A 128 7.30 4.22 2.17
C LEU A 128 8.64 3.50 2.28
N VAL A 129 8.89 2.55 1.39
CA VAL A 129 10.13 1.81 1.29
C VAL A 129 10.85 2.20 0.00
N ASP A 130 12.11 2.62 0.10
CA ASP A 130 12.99 2.82 -1.06
C ASP A 130 13.94 1.61 -1.15
N PRO A 131 13.67 0.66 -2.05
CA PRO A 131 14.46 -0.56 -2.16
C PRO A 131 15.83 -0.33 -2.81
N GLU A 132 16.05 0.75 -3.54
CA GLU A 132 17.35 1.07 -4.16
C GLU A 132 18.31 1.68 -3.14
N ARG A 133 17.77 2.48 -2.20
CA ARG A 133 18.57 3.15 -1.16
C ARG A 133 18.55 2.42 0.17
N HIS A 134 17.81 1.32 0.28
CA HIS A 134 17.59 0.56 1.51
C HIS A 134 17.07 1.45 2.66
N ARG A 135 16.09 2.32 2.36
CA ARG A 135 15.55 3.29 3.32
C ARG A 135 14.07 3.05 3.56
N PHE A 136 13.65 3.34 4.79
CA PHE A 136 12.25 3.36 5.18
C PHE A 136 11.86 4.77 5.62
N HIS A 137 10.62 5.13 5.34
CA HIS A 137 10.04 6.38 5.79
C HIS A 137 8.66 6.12 6.39
N ARG A 138 8.37 6.73 7.53
CA ARG A 138 7.04 6.81 8.11
C ARG A 138 6.34 8.04 7.60
N TYR A 139 5.09 7.90 7.15
CA TYR A 139 4.24 9.07 6.95
C TYR A 139 3.54 9.44 8.27
N ASP A 140 3.76 10.66 8.76
CA ASP A 140 3.19 11.15 10.02
C ASP A 140 1.88 11.95 9.87
N GLY A 141 1.37 12.08 8.64
CA GLY A 141 0.20 12.91 8.31
C GLY A 141 0.56 14.26 7.69
N ALA A 142 1.85 14.58 7.58
CA ALA A 142 2.33 15.74 6.83
C ALA A 142 3.67 15.49 6.13
N ASN A 143 4.55 14.69 6.74
CA ASN A 143 5.92 14.48 6.31
C ASN A 143 6.27 12.99 6.22
N LEU A 144 7.23 12.70 5.35
CA LEU A 144 7.94 11.43 5.35
C LEU A 144 9.18 11.55 6.23
N ILE A 145 9.13 10.86 7.37
CA ILE A 145 10.22 10.83 8.33
C ILE A 145 11.04 9.56 8.08
N GLN A 146 12.30 9.71 7.70
CA GLN A 146 13.18 8.55 7.55
C GLN A 146 13.35 7.86 8.91
N VAL A 147 13.22 6.53 8.90
CA VAL A 147 13.37 5.68 10.08
C VAL A 147 14.29 4.51 9.79
N GLU A 148 14.74 3.83 10.85
CA GLU A 148 15.62 2.66 10.75
C GLU A 148 14.85 1.34 10.57
N ALA A 149 13.55 1.33 10.88
CA ALA A 149 12.72 0.14 10.88
C ALA A 149 11.25 0.45 10.57
N ILE A 150 10.56 -0.49 9.93
CA ILE A 150 9.10 -0.53 9.90
C ILE A 150 8.61 -1.10 11.22
N GLU A 151 7.76 -0.36 11.91
CA GLU A 151 7.29 -0.73 13.25
C GLU A 151 5.77 -0.71 13.34
N LEU A 152 5.21 -1.67 14.05
CA LEU A 152 3.83 -1.63 14.53
C LEU A 152 3.89 -1.76 16.05
N PRO A 153 4.10 -0.65 16.79
CA PRO A 153 4.35 -0.67 18.23
C PRO A 153 3.27 -1.40 19.03
N ASP A 154 2.00 -1.19 18.69
CA ASP A 154 0.85 -1.84 19.33
C ASP A 154 0.82 -3.36 19.11
N ARG A 155 1.63 -3.84 18.18
CA ARG A 155 1.78 -5.25 17.84
C ARG A 155 3.17 -5.75 18.16
N GLY A 156 4.12 -4.93 18.62
CA GLY A 156 5.50 -5.38 18.89
C GLY A 156 6.25 -5.90 17.66
N LEU A 157 5.83 -5.52 16.44
CA LEU A 157 6.51 -5.86 15.19
C LEU A 157 7.55 -4.78 14.87
N ARG A 158 8.76 -5.21 14.51
CA ARG A 158 9.85 -4.36 14.04
C ARG A 158 10.62 -5.07 12.94
N ILE A 159 10.72 -4.44 11.77
CA ILE A 159 11.47 -4.94 10.60
C ILE A 159 12.55 -3.91 10.26
N VAL A 160 13.82 -4.26 10.44
CA VAL A 160 14.96 -3.39 10.10
C VAL A 160 15.43 -3.63 8.67
N ALA A 161 16.08 -2.63 8.07
CA ALA A 161 16.51 -2.69 6.67
C ALA A 161 17.41 -3.89 6.35
N SER A 162 18.29 -4.28 7.28
CA SER A 162 19.18 -5.44 7.12
C SER A 162 18.46 -6.79 7.08
N GLN A 163 17.20 -6.87 7.51
CA GLN A 163 16.39 -8.08 7.40
C GLN A 163 15.73 -8.24 6.03
N LEU A 164 15.61 -7.15 5.27
CA LEU A 164 15.03 -7.16 3.92
C LEU A 164 16.15 -7.16 2.87
N PHE A 165 17.08 -6.21 2.95
CA PHE A 165 18.08 -5.99 1.90
C PHE A 165 19.43 -6.68 2.15
N GLY A 166 19.43 -7.75 2.95
CA GLY A 166 20.62 -8.49 3.40
C GLY A 166 21.10 -9.56 2.44
#